data_AF-A0A2N2Z290-F1
#
_entry.id   AF-A0A2N2Z290-F1
#
_cell.length_a   1.000
_cell.length_b   1.000
_cell.length_c   1.000
_cell.angle_alpha   90.00
_cell.angle_beta   90.00
_cell.angle_gamma   90.00
#
_symmetry.space_group_name_H-M   'P 1'
#
loop_
_entity.id
_entity.type
_entity.pdbx_description
1 polymer ?
#
loop_
_entity_poly.entity_id
_entity_poly.type
_entity_poly.pdbx_seq_one_letter_code
_entity_poly.pdbx_strand_id
1 'polypeptide(L)'
;MTTKISKPTLFQSFIPILFLILFLVLNVYFFGEDTLSGANQIALLLAASIGGIVAVSLGHNWYNVRKQIVKSISSAMPSMMILLLIGSLAGTWLLSGVVPAMIYYGLKILHPSIFLMAS
;
A
#
# COMPACT_ATOMS: atom_id res chain seq x y z
N MET A 1 -6.83 -3.40 -37.81
CA MET A 1 -6.86 -2.00 -37.38
C MET A 1 -5.64 -1.74 -36.50
N THR A 2 -4.64 -1.06 -37.02
CA THR A 2 -3.40 -0.70 -36.32
C THR A 2 -3.68 0.50 -35.42
N THR A 3 -4.14 0.26 -34.19
CA THR A 3 -4.33 1.35 -33.22
C THR A 3 -2.97 1.91 -32.82
N LYS A 4 -2.70 3.13 -33.25
CA LYS A 4 -1.48 3.87 -32.93
C LYS A 4 -1.52 4.20 -31.43
N ILE A 5 -0.85 3.39 -30.61
CA ILE A 5 -0.77 3.60 -29.15
C ILE A 5 -0.08 4.95 -28.94
N SER A 6 -0.85 5.93 -28.48
CA SER A 6 -0.34 7.28 -28.25
C SER A 6 0.26 7.36 -26.86
N LYS A 7 1.45 7.93 -26.74
CA LYS A 7 2.04 8.20 -25.42
C LYS A 7 1.12 9.18 -24.68
N PRO A 8 0.77 8.92 -23.41
CA PRO A 8 -0.05 9.85 -22.66
C PRO A 8 0.66 11.20 -22.59
N THR A 9 -0.10 12.27 -22.87
CA THR A 9 0.38 13.63 -22.63
C THR A 9 0.46 13.86 -21.11
N LEU A 10 1.31 14.79 -20.66
CA LEU A 10 1.45 15.12 -19.24
C LEU A 10 0.08 15.37 -18.58
N PHE A 11 -0.79 16.14 -19.25
CA PHE A 11 -2.14 16.42 -18.77
C PHE A 11 -2.98 15.17 -18.54
N GLN A 12 -2.96 14.20 -19.46
CA GLN A 12 -3.73 12.95 -19.33
C GLN A 12 -3.24 12.08 -18.17
N SER A 13 -1.93 12.08 -17.90
CA SER A 13 -1.36 11.34 -16.77
C SER A 13 -1.75 11.93 -15.40
N PHE A 14 -2.01 13.23 -15.32
CA PHE A 14 -2.46 13.87 -14.08
C PHE A 14 -3.91 13.60 -13.74
N ILE A 15 -4.77 13.28 -14.73
CA ILE A 15 -6.21 13.10 -14.51
C ILE A 15 -6.49 12.06 -13.40
N PRO A 16 -6.00 10.80 -13.46
CA PRO A 16 -6.31 9.81 -12.44
C PRO A 16 -5.76 10.17 -11.06
N ILE A 17 -4.62 10.87 -11.01
CA ILE A 17 -3.97 11.32 -9.77
C ILE A 17 -4.80 12.40 -9.10
N LEU A 18 -5.27 13.38 -9.87
CA LEU A 18 -6.04 14.51 -9.37
C LEU A 18 -7.42 14.04 -8.86
N PHE A 19 -8.05 13.11 -9.58
CA PHE A 19 -9.27 12.45 -9.12
C PHE A 19 -9.05 11.58 -7.89
N LEU A 20 -7.91 10.87 -7.78
CA LEU A 20 -7.58 10.11 -6.58
C LEU A 20 -7.45 11.01 -5.35
N ILE A 21 -6.73 12.12 -5.47
CA ILE A 21 -6.55 13.08 -4.37
C ILE A 21 -7.91 13.65 -3.97
N LEU A 22 -8.73 14.06 -4.94
CA LEU A 22 -10.09 14.54 -4.68
C LEU A 22 -10.95 13.47 -3.97
N PHE A 23 -10.91 12.24 -4.49
CA PHE A 23 -11.24 10.95 -3.85
C PHE A 23 -11.05 10.97 -2.34
N LEU A 24 -9.77 11.02 -1.96
CA LEU A 24 -9.34 10.87 -0.58
C LEU A 24 -9.71 12.08 0.29
N VAL A 25 -9.61 13.29 -0.25
CA VAL A 25 -10.00 14.51 0.49
C VAL A 25 -11.49 14.50 0.81
N LEU A 26 -12.34 14.17 -0.17
CA LEU A 26 -13.78 14.03 0.06
C LEU A 26 -14.06 12.90 1.06
N ASN A 27 -13.30 11.81 1.00
CA ASN A 27 -13.42 10.71 1.94
C ASN A 27 -13.23 11.18 3.39
N VAL A 28 -12.12 11.87 3.66
CA VAL A 28 -11.80 12.40 4.99
C VAL A 28 -12.80 13.45 5.42
N TYR A 29 -13.26 14.31 4.51
CA TYR A 29 -14.25 15.34 4.83
C TYR A 29 -15.61 14.76 5.23
N PHE A 30 -16.10 13.73 4.54
CA PHE A 30 -17.43 13.15 4.79
C PHE A 30 -17.43 12.05 5.86
N PHE A 31 -16.37 11.23 5.94
CA PHE A 31 -16.32 10.04 6.80
C PHE A 31 -15.37 10.17 8.01
N GLY A 32 -14.56 11.23 8.09
CA GLY A 32 -13.70 11.49 9.25
C GLY A 32 -12.79 10.30 9.61
N GLU A 33 -12.94 9.76 10.82
CA GLU A 33 -12.14 8.62 11.30
C GLU A 33 -12.63 7.26 10.76
N ASP A 34 -13.85 7.18 10.24
CA ASP A 34 -14.43 5.95 9.67
C ASP A 34 -13.98 5.68 8.23
N THR A 35 -13.04 6.48 7.70
CA THR A 35 -12.51 6.34 6.33
C THR A 35 -11.87 4.96 6.05
N LEU A 36 -11.39 4.29 7.10
CA LEU A 36 -10.82 2.94 7.01
C LEU A 36 -11.87 1.82 6.83
N SER A 37 -13.13 2.08 7.15
CA SER A 37 -14.21 1.07 7.16
C SER A 37 -14.67 0.62 5.76
N GLY A 38 -14.25 1.31 4.70
CA GLY A 38 -14.62 0.95 3.32
C GLY A 38 -14.50 2.11 2.33
N ALA A 39 -14.59 3.33 2.83
CA ALA A 39 -14.68 4.52 2.00
C ALA A 39 -13.39 4.74 1.17
N ASN A 40 -12.21 4.48 1.73
CA ASN A 40 -10.94 4.56 0.98
C ASN A 40 -10.83 3.52 -0.14
N GLN A 41 -11.32 2.29 0.09
CA GLN A 41 -11.31 1.20 -0.89
C GLN A 41 -12.16 1.58 -2.11
N ILE A 42 -13.32 2.20 -1.89
CA ILE A 42 -14.19 2.71 -2.97
C ILE A 42 -13.51 3.86 -3.73
N ALA A 43 -12.88 4.81 -3.02
CA ALA A 43 -12.17 5.91 -3.65
C ALA A 43 -11.04 5.41 -4.59
N LEU A 44 -10.26 4.43 -4.14
CA LEU A 44 -9.20 3.79 -4.92
C LEU A 44 -9.76 3.07 -6.16
N LEU A 45 -10.87 2.35 -6.02
CA LEU A 45 -11.53 1.67 -7.15
C LEU A 45 -12.06 2.66 -8.20
N LEU A 46 -12.66 3.77 -7.77
CA LEU A 46 -13.14 4.81 -8.67
C LEU A 46 -11.98 5.49 -9.42
N ALA A 47 -10.90 5.84 -8.71
CA ALA A 47 -9.71 6.42 -9.33
C ALA A 47 -9.05 5.45 -10.32
N ALA A 48 -8.96 4.16 -9.97
CA ALA A 48 -8.45 3.12 -10.88
C ALA A 48 -9.34 2.96 -12.12
N SER A 49 -10.66 3.07 -11.96
CA SER A 49 -11.62 3.02 -13.07
C SER A 49 -11.42 4.20 -14.04
N ILE A 50 -11.20 5.41 -13.52
CA ILE A 50 -10.86 6.59 -14.32
C ILE A 50 -9.54 6.36 -15.08
N GLY A 51 -8.52 5.82 -14.41
CA GLY A 51 -7.26 5.44 -15.06
C GLY A 51 -7.44 4.42 -16.18
N GLY A 52 -8.33 3.43 -16.00
CA GLY A 52 -8.71 2.47 -17.02
C GLY A 52 -9.41 3.12 -18.22
N ILE A 53 -10.32 4.05 -17.99
CA ILE A 53 -11.00 4.83 -19.05
C ILE A 53 -9.98 5.63 -19.85
N VAL A 54 -9.05 6.33 -19.16
CA VAL A 54 -7.97 7.08 -19.81
C VAL A 54 -7.11 6.14 -20.67
N ALA A 55 -6.72 4.98 -20.16
CA ALA A 55 -5.93 4.00 -20.91
C ALA A 55 -6.65 3.50 -22.18
N VAL A 56 -7.94 3.18 -22.09
CA VAL A 56 -8.75 2.76 -23.26
C VAL A 56 -8.90 3.90 -24.26
N SER A 57 -9.10 5.14 -23.79
CA SER A 57 -9.19 6.34 -24.66
C SER A 57 -7.90 6.63 -25.44
N LEU A 58 -6.75 6.23 -24.90
CA LEU A 58 -5.42 6.31 -25.54
C LEU A 58 -5.17 5.20 -26.57
N GLY A 59 -6.14 4.30 -26.78
CA GLY A 59 -6.06 3.20 -27.73
C GLY A 59 -5.43 1.92 -27.16
N HIS A 60 -5.25 1.81 -25.83
CA HIS A 60 -4.83 0.54 -25.23
C HIS A 60 -5.97 -0.47 -25.25
N ASN A 61 -5.67 -1.69 -25.69
CA ASN A 61 -6.62 -2.80 -25.59
C ASN A 61 -6.87 -3.16 -24.11
N TRP A 62 -8.14 -3.28 -23.73
CA TRP A 62 -8.57 -3.70 -22.39
C TRP A 62 -7.88 -4.98 -21.90
N TYR A 63 -7.65 -5.94 -22.80
CA TYR A 63 -6.94 -7.17 -22.45
C TYR A 63 -5.51 -6.89 -21.96
N ASN A 64 -4.81 -5.97 -22.60
CA ASN A 64 -3.47 -5.56 -22.19
C ASN A 64 -3.50 -4.78 -20.87
N VAL A 65 -4.48 -3.89 -20.69
CA VAL A 65 -4.65 -3.14 -19.43
C VAL A 65 -4.85 -4.10 -18.26
N ARG A 66 -5.77 -5.06 -18.39
CA ARG A 66 -6.01 -6.08 -17.36
C ARG A 66 -4.76 -6.91 -17.07
N LYS A 67 -4.05 -7.35 -18.11
CA LYS A 67 -2.80 -8.11 -17.95
C LYS A 67 -1.77 -7.33 -17.15
N GLN A 68 -1.65 -6.03 -17.38
CA GLN A 68 -0.73 -5.16 -16.64
C GLN A 68 -1.17 -4.93 -15.19
N ILE A 69 -2.47 -4.82 -14.92
CA ILE A 69 -3.02 -4.76 -13.56
C ILE A 69 -2.64 -6.03 -12.78
N VAL A 70 -2.92 -7.22 -13.34
CA VAL A 70 -2.56 -8.49 -12.71
C VAL A 70 -1.05 -8.60 -12.49
N LYS A 71 -0.24 -8.25 -13.49
CA LYS A 71 1.22 -8.25 -13.35
C LYS A 71 1.70 -7.34 -12.22
N SER A 72 1.11 -6.17 -12.07
CA SER A 72 1.46 -5.20 -11.01
C SER A 72 1.14 -5.76 -9.63
N ILE A 73 -0.05 -6.35 -9.46
CA ILE A 73 -0.44 -7.03 -8.22
C ILE A 73 0.51 -8.19 -7.94
N SER A 74 0.76 -9.07 -8.92
CA SER A 74 1.68 -10.19 -8.78
C SER A 74 3.09 -9.77 -8.40
N SER A 75 3.57 -8.61 -8.86
CA SER A 75 4.89 -8.10 -8.46
C SER A 75 4.95 -7.65 -6.99
N ALA A 76 3.83 -7.23 -6.42
CA ALA A 76 3.72 -6.82 -5.02
C ALA A 76 3.46 -8.00 -4.06
N MET A 77 2.91 -9.11 -4.56
CA MET A 77 2.54 -10.29 -3.74
C MET A 77 3.67 -10.82 -2.85
N PRO A 78 4.92 -11.02 -3.31
CA PRO A 78 5.99 -11.53 -2.45
C PRO A 78 6.24 -10.63 -1.24
N SER A 79 6.25 -9.31 -1.45
CA SER A 79 6.44 -8.33 -0.38
C SER A 79 5.28 -8.37 0.63
N MET A 80 4.04 -8.48 0.15
CA MET A 80 2.87 -8.63 1.02
C MET A 80 2.94 -9.90 1.87
N MET A 81 3.37 -11.03 1.29
CA MET A 81 3.52 -12.28 2.04
C MET A 81 4.60 -12.17 3.12
N ILE A 82 5.75 -11.54 2.80
CA ILE A 82 6.81 -11.30 3.79
C ILE A 82 6.30 -10.45 4.95
N LEU A 83 5.62 -9.34 4.67
CA LEU A 83 5.05 -8.47 5.70
C LEU A 83 4.04 -9.20 6.59
N LEU A 84 3.19 -10.05 5.99
CA LEU A 84 2.22 -10.84 6.72
C LEU A 84 2.90 -11.87 7.63
N LEU A 85 3.92 -12.56 7.14
CA LEU A 85 4.70 -13.52 7.92
C LEU A 85 5.43 -12.85 9.09
N ILE A 86 6.06 -11.69 8.87
CA ILE A 86 6.72 -10.92 9.92
C ILE A 86 5.70 -10.45 10.96
N GLY A 87 4.52 -9.96 10.53
CA GLY A 87 3.45 -9.57 11.44
C GLY A 87 2.95 -10.73 12.30
N SER A 88 2.73 -11.90 11.69
CA SER A 88 2.33 -13.12 12.40
C SER A 88 3.40 -13.59 13.40
N LEU A 89 4.67 -13.56 13.00
CA LEU A 89 5.80 -13.92 13.87
C LEU A 89 5.91 -12.96 15.05
N ALA A 90 5.85 -11.65 14.81
CA ALA A 90 5.89 -10.62 15.84
C ALA A 90 4.72 -10.77 16.83
N GLY A 91 3.51 -11.02 16.34
CA GLY A 91 2.35 -11.31 17.19
C GLY A 91 2.54 -12.57 18.03
N THR A 92 3.09 -13.63 17.45
CA THR A 92 3.38 -14.88 18.17
C THR A 92 4.44 -14.68 19.24
N TRP A 93 5.50 -13.91 18.98
CA TRP A 93 6.52 -13.56 19.98
C TRP A 93 6.00 -12.69 21.11
N LEU A 94 5.07 -11.78 20.80
CA LEU A 94 4.40 -10.96 21.81
C LEU A 94 3.56 -11.85 22.74
N LEU A 95 2.74 -12.74 22.18
CA LEU A 95 1.84 -13.62 22.93
C LEU A 95 2.59 -14.72 23.72
N SER A 96 3.66 -15.28 23.15
CA SER A 96 4.50 -16.28 23.83
C SER A 96 5.42 -15.70 24.89
N GLY A 97 5.46 -14.36 25.04
CA GLY A 97 6.30 -13.70 26.04
C GLY A 97 7.78 -13.65 25.66
N VAL A 98 8.18 -14.09 24.45
CA VAL A 98 9.57 -14.06 23.98
C VAL A 98 10.09 -12.61 23.91
N VAL A 99 9.33 -11.70 23.28
CA VAL A 99 9.70 -10.28 23.21
C VAL A 99 9.71 -9.63 24.61
N PRO A 100 8.66 -9.79 25.45
CA PRO A 100 8.69 -9.33 26.84
C PRO A 100 9.87 -9.86 27.66
N ALA A 101 10.22 -11.14 27.53
CA ALA A 101 11.35 -11.75 28.22
C ALA A 101 12.68 -11.17 27.74
N MET A 102 12.86 -10.99 26.43
CA MET A 102 14.06 -10.33 25.88
C MET A 102 14.21 -8.90 26.42
N ILE A 103 13.13 -8.14 26.54
CA ILE A 103 13.15 -6.80 27.14
C ILE A 103 13.54 -6.89 28.63
N TYR A 104 12.87 -7.75 29.40
CA TYR A 104 13.11 -7.91 30.83
C TYR A 104 14.55 -8.32 31.14
N TYR A 105 15.06 -9.36 30.46
CA TYR A 105 16.43 -9.81 30.64
C TYR A 105 17.43 -8.83 30.04
N GLY A 106 17.12 -8.16 28.93
CA GLY A 106 17.94 -7.11 28.34
C GLY A 106 18.16 -5.94 29.30
N LEU A 107 17.10 -5.45 29.94
CA LEU A 107 17.18 -4.41 30.98
C LEU A 107 17.96 -4.87 32.20
N LYS A 108 17.87 -6.15 32.58
CA LYS A 108 18.63 -6.70 33.71
C LYS A 108 20.13 -6.81 33.41
N ILE A 109 20.50 -7.07 32.15
CA ILE A 109 21.90 -7.08 31.69
C ILE A 109 22.44 -5.65 31.56
N LEU A 110 21.59 -4.69 31.19
CA LEU A 110 21.89 -3.25 31.24
C LEU A 110 21.89 -2.73 32.70
N HIS A 111 22.62 -3.41 33.57
CA HIS A 111 22.90 -2.91 34.92
C HIS A 111 23.72 -1.61 34.81
N PRO A 112 23.42 -0.55 35.60
CA PRO A 112 24.04 0.77 35.47
C PRO A 112 25.58 0.77 35.52
N SER A 113 26.20 -0.27 36.10
CA SER A 113 27.66 -0.45 36.15
C SER A 113 28.31 -0.94 34.84
N ILE A 114 27.55 -1.52 33.91
CA ILE A 114 28.03 -2.00 32.61
C ILE A 114 27.65 -1.03 31.48
N PHE A 115 26.58 -0.24 31.69
CA PHE A 115 26.09 0.73 30.73
C PHE A 115 27.15 1.77 30.32
N LEU A 116 27.97 2.23 31.28
CA LEU A 116 29.04 3.22 31.09
C LEU A 116 30.31 2.67 30.42
N MET A 117 30.53 1.35 30.45
CA MET A 117 31.65 0.67 29.76
C MET A 117 31.28 0.16 28.36
N ALA A 118 29.97 0.05 28.07
CA ALA A 118 29.45 -0.45 26.81
C ALA A 118 28.99 0.65 25.83
N SER A 119 28.93 1.91 26.27
CA SER A 119 28.74 3.12 25.45
C SER A 119 30.07 3.70 25.00
#